data_AF-A0A0F9W765-F1
#
_entry.id   AF-A0A0F9W765-F1
#
_cell.length_a   1.000
_cell.length_b   1.000
_cell.length_c   1.000
_cell.angle_alpha   90.00
_cell.angle_beta   90.00
_cell.angle_gamma   90.00
#
_symmetry.space_group_name_H-M   'P 1'
#
loop_
_entity.id
_entity.type
_entity.pdbx_description
1 polymer ?
#
loop_
_entity_poly.entity_id
_entity_poly.type
_entity_poly.pdbx_seq_one_letter_code
_entity_poly.pdbx_strand_id
1 'polypeptide(L)'
;MALSNASPRSHSVGFSIIELVIVVLLIGIVSAVAMARILRSDTYNPIIARDQLVSIARSAQQKAIGRTDVSLQIQPIGNNLQFRIEDDTGVVESIDVDLAEVIPSGDTNQLASCSVVGGASVISLSTPMVIYYNKLGDLLEGGVVGSPGYPQEVTSGARVCINNDPVMSVCLSAAGYAYVGDCIE
;
A
#
# COMPACT_ATOMS: atom_id res chain seq x y z
N MET A 1 -26.34 -66.15 42.26
CA MET A 1 -27.25 -65.14 41.70
C MET A 1 -26.39 -64.19 40.89
N ALA A 2 -26.47 -64.28 39.55
CA ALA A 2 -25.56 -63.61 38.63
C ALA A 2 -26.05 -62.19 38.31
N LEU A 3 -25.16 -61.20 38.34
CA LEU A 3 -25.40 -59.89 37.76
C LEU A 3 -24.51 -59.76 36.52
N SER A 4 -25.19 -59.72 35.37
CA SER A 4 -24.63 -59.53 34.05
C SER A 4 -24.20 -58.07 33.88
N ASN A 5 -22.90 -57.82 33.78
CA ASN A 5 -22.37 -56.50 33.40
C ASN A 5 -22.50 -56.34 31.88
N ALA A 6 -23.44 -55.50 31.45
CA ALA A 6 -23.53 -55.05 30.06
C ALA A 6 -22.43 -54.02 29.78
N SER A 7 -21.44 -54.40 28.96
CA SER A 7 -20.44 -53.49 28.40
C SER A 7 -21.09 -52.56 27.36
N PRO A 8 -20.91 -51.23 27.43
CA PRO A 8 -21.34 -50.34 26.35
C PRO A 8 -20.48 -50.61 25.11
N ARG A 9 -21.10 -51.01 24.00
CA ARG A 9 -20.42 -51.15 22.71
C ARG A 9 -20.06 -49.75 22.19
N SER A 10 -18.77 -49.44 22.15
CA SER A 10 -18.23 -48.34 21.36
C SER A 10 -18.53 -48.61 19.88
N HIS A 11 -19.38 -47.79 19.27
CA HIS A 11 -19.70 -47.89 17.85
C HIS A 11 -18.59 -47.17 17.07
N SER A 12 -17.60 -47.93 16.60
CA SER A 12 -16.58 -47.42 15.67
C SER A 12 -17.24 -47.23 14.31
N VAL A 13 -17.74 -46.03 14.04
CA VAL A 13 -18.25 -45.66 12.72
C VAL A 13 -17.05 -45.54 11.78
N GLY A 14 -16.87 -46.54 10.90
CA GLY A 14 -15.88 -46.49 9.83
C GLY A 14 -16.35 -45.58 8.71
N PHE A 15 -15.43 -44.80 8.14
CA PHE A 15 -15.69 -43.92 7.00
C PHE A 15 -15.89 -44.76 5.74
N SER A 16 -16.88 -44.42 4.91
CA SER A 16 -17.07 -45.13 3.64
C SER A 16 -16.03 -44.68 2.61
N ILE A 17 -15.61 -45.57 1.70
CA ILE A 17 -14.67 -45.23 0.62
C ILE A 17 -15.20 -44.06 -0.21
N ILE A 18 -16.51 -44.05 -0.51
CA ILE A 18 -17.13 -42.96 -1.27
C ILE A 18 -17.05 -41.63 -0.51
N GLU A 19 -17.18 -41.66 0.82
CA GLU A 19 -17.09 -40.48 1.66
C GLU A 19 -15.67 -39.91 1.62
N LEU A 20 -14.64 -40.78 1.67
CA LEU A 20 -13.24 -40.36 1.58
C LEU A 20 -12.92 -39.74 0.21
N VAL A 21 -13.42 -40.33 -0.88
CA VAL A 21 -13.24 -39.78 -2.24
C VAL A 21 -13.86 -38.40 -2.36
N ILE A 22 -15.07 -38.21 -1.83
CA ILE A 22 -15.75 -36.89 -1.85
C ILE A 22 -14.97 -35.88 -1.01
N VAL A 23 -14.50 -36.25 0.18
CA VAL A 23 -13.72 -35.34 1.04
C VAL A 23 -12.44 -34.88 0.35
N VAL A 24 -11.67 -35.77 -0.27
CA VAL A 24 -10.44 -35.40 -0.98
C VAL A 24 -10.74 -34.52 -2.20
N LEU A 25 -11.82 -34.83 -2.94
CA LEU A 25 -12.27 -34.01 -4.07
C LEU A 25 -12.66 -32.59 -3.62
N LEU A 26 -13.43 -32.49 -2.52
CA LEU A 26 -13.84 -31.19 -1.98
C LEU A 26 -12.65 -30.39 -1.45
N ILE A 27 -11.71 -31.02 -0.75
CA ILE A 27 -10.47 -30.36 -0.30
C ILE A 27 -9.66 -29.88 -1.52
N GLY A 28 -9.59 -30.66 -2.60
CA GLY A 28 -8.94 -30.25 -3.84
C GLY A 28 -9.55 -28.98 -4.46
N ILE A 29 -10.88 -28.90 -4.52
CA ILE A 29 -11.57 -27.71 -5.05
C ILE A 29 -11.38 -26.51 -4.12
N VAL A 30 -11.60 -26.69 -2.81
CA VAL A 30 -11.48 -25.60 -1.83
C VAL A 30 -10.05 -25.07 -1.77
N SER A 31 -9.05 -25.96 -1.80
CA SER A 31 -7.63 -25.55 -1.81
C SER A 31 -7.27 -24.78 -3.06
N ALA A 32 -7.69 -25.22 -4.25
CA ALA A 32 -7.44 -24.50 -5.49
C ALA A 32 -8.02 -23.07 -5.48
N VAL A 33 -9.25 -22.91 -4.98
CA VAL A 33 -9.90 -21.59 -4.88
C VAL A 33 -9.25 -20.73 -3.79
N ALA A 34 -8.93 -21.31 -2.63
CA ALA A 34 -8.28 -20.60 -1.53
C ALA A 34 -6.88 -20.09 -1.93
N MET A 35 -6.08 -20.94 -2.58
CA MET A 35 -4.75 -20.56 -3.06
C MET A 35 -4.81 -19.45 -4.12
N ALA A 36 -5.75 -19.53 -5.07
CA ALA A 36 -5.93 -18.50 -6.08
C ALA A 36 -6.31 -17.13 -5.48
N ARG A 37 -6.96 -17.11 -4.31
CA ARG A 37 -7.32 -15.87 -3.60
C ARG A 37 -6.15 -15.29 -2.81
N ILE A 38 -5.35 -16.14 -2.15
CA ILE A 38 -4.17 -15.73 -1.37
C ILE A 38 -3.09 -15.16 -2.28
N LEU A 39 -2.74 -15.84 -3.39
CA LEU A 39 -1.72 -15.35 -4.33
C LEU A 39 -2.09 -14.01 -5.00
N ARG A 40 -3.39 -13.65 -5.03
CA ARG A 40 -3.87 -12.44 -5.69
C ARG A 40 -3.75 -11.17 -4.85
N SER A 41 -3.66 -11.24 -3.52
CA SER A 41 -3.44 -10.02 -2.72
C SER A 41 -2.00 -9.53 -2.86
N ASP A 42 -1.05 -10.45 -2.67
CA ASP A 42 0.35 -10.11 -2.43
C ASP A 42 1.04 -9.53 -3.69
N THR A 43 0.64 -9.99 -4.88
CA THR A 43 1.25 -9.53 -6.15
C THR A 43 0.61 -8.24 -6.70
N TYR A 44 -0.66 -7.98 -6.40
CA TYR A 44 -1.40 -6.87 -7.01
C TYR A 44 -1.48 -5.63 -6.12
N ASN A 45 -1.41 -5.78 -4.80
CA ASN A 45 -1.48 -4.66 -3.86
C ASN A 45 -0.42 -3.57 -4.14
N PRO A 46 0.86 -3.89 -4.42
CA PRO A 46 1.85 -2.86 -4.70
C PRO A 46 1.55 -2.10 -6.01
N ILE A 47 0.96 -2.77 -7.02
CA ILE A 47 0.55 -2.13 -8.29
C ILE A 47 -0.59 -1.14 -8.02
N ILE A 48 -1.60 -1.57 -7.28
CA ILE A 48 -2.76 -0.74 -6.94
C ILE A 48 -2.32 0.47 -6.11
N ALA A 49 -1.45 0.27 -5.11
CA ALA A 49 -0.92 1.36 -4.29
C ALA A 49 -0.16 2.40 -5.13
N ARG A 50 0.70 1.94 -6.05
CA ARG A 50 1.45 2.78 -6.98
C ARG A 50 0.54 3.58 -7.91
N ASP A 51 -0.40 2.90 -8.56
CA ASP A 51 -1.30 3.54 -9.53
C ASP A 51 -2.25 4.53 -8.82
N GLN A 52 -2.71 4.19 -7.61
CA GLN A 52 -3.50 5.12 -6.79
C GLN A 52 -2.68 6.34 -6.36
N LEU A 53 -1.42 6.15 -5.98
CA LEU A 53 -0.51 7.25 -5.63
C LEU A 53 -0.31 8.20 -6.82
N VAL A 54 -0.10 7.68 -8.03
CA VAL A 54 0.00 8.52 -9.24
C VAL A 54 -1.31 9.27 -9.49
N SER A 55 -2.45 8.60 -9.34
CA SER A 55 -3.76 9.21 -9.53
C SER A 55 -4.03 10.36 -8.55
N ILE A 56 -3.80 10.13 -7.26
CA ILE A 56 -4.05 11.14 -6.23
C ILE A 56 -3.03 12.28 -6.30
N ALA A 57 -1.77 12.02 -6.63
CA ALA A 57 -0.76 13.07 -6.81
C ALA A 57 -1.09 13.99 -7.98
N ARG A 58 -1.61 13.45 -9.09
CA ARG A 58 -2.13 14.27 -10.20
C ARG A 58 -3.38 15.05 -9.81
N SER A 59 -4.27 14.46 -9.00
CA SER A 59 -5.42 15.18 -8.43
C SER A 59 -4.97 16.34 -7.54
N ALA A 60 -3.96 16.12 -6.68
CA ALA A 60 -3.38 17.15 -5.83
C ALA A 60 -2.81 18.31 -6.65
N GLN A 61 -2.00 18.01 -7.67
CA GLN A 61 -1.45 19.02 -8.59
C GLN A 61 -2.56 19.84 -9.27
N GLN A 62 -3.59 19.18 -9.82
CA GLN A 62 -4.70 19.87 -10.49
C GLN A 62 -5.50 20.76 -9.54
N LYS A 63 -5.68 20.32 -8.29
CA LYS A 63 -6.34 21.13 -7.26
C LYS A 63 -5.50 22.32 -6.83
N ALA A 64 -4.18 22.16 -6.76
CA ALA A 64 -3.26 23.24 -6.48
C ALA A 64 -3.41 24.36 -7.51
N ILE A 65 -3.40 24.00 -8.80
CA ILE A 65 -3.56 24.92 -9.94
C ILE A 65 -4.94 25.60 -9.94
N GLY A 66 -5.99 24.86 -9.60
CA GLY A 66 -7.37 25.35 -9.68
C GLY A 66 -7.89 26.10 -8.46
N ARG A 67 -7.18 26.08 -7.34
CA ARG A 67 -7.68 26.60 -6.05
C ARG A 67 -6.63 27.43 -5.32
N THR A 68 -5.80 26.76 -4.52
CA THR A 68 -4.85 27.36 -3.57
C THR A 68 -3.73 26.34 -3.32
N ASP A 69 -2.78 26.68 -2.46
CA ASP A 69 -1.74 25.77 -2.03
C ASP A 69 -2.37 24.54 -1.33
N VAL A 70 -1.93 23.34 -1.69
CA VAL A 70 -2.47 22.08 -1.14
C VAL A 70 -1.35 21.18 -0.69
N SER A 71 -1.63 20.31 0.27
CA SER A 71 -0.71 19.27 0.71
C SER A 71 -1.25 17.87 0.42
N LEU A 72 -0.43 17.00 -0.15
CA LEU A 72 -0.67 15.57 -0.27
C LEU A 72 0.00 14.84 0.89
N GLN A 73 -0.80 14.16 1.70
CA GLN A 73 -0.34 13.29 2.77
C GLN A 73 -0.52 11.82 2.39
N ILE A 74 0.51 11.02 2.66
CA ILE A 74 0.56 9.58 2.41
C ILE A 74 0.86 8.93 3.75
N GLN A 75 -0.06 8.11 4.25
CA GLN A 75 0.03 7.54 5.58
C GLN A 75 -0.59 6.15 5.67
N PRO A 76 0.15 5.14 6.16
CA PRO A 76 -0.42 3.87 6.60
C PRO A 76 -1.35 4.03 7.81
N ILE A 77 -2.57 3.51 7.72
CA ILE A 77 -3.55 3.45 8.82
C ILE A 77 -4.11 2.03 8.90
N GLY A 78 -3.67 1.29 9.91
CA GLY A 78 -4.04 -0.13 10.06
C GLY A 78 -3.57 -0.95 8.87
N ASN A 79 -4.52 -1.55 8.15
CA ASN A 79 -4.28 -2.33 6.94
C ASN A 79 -4.43 -1.52 5.66
N ASN A 80 -4.56 -0.18 5.73
CA ASN A 80 -4.80 0.66 4.56
C ASN A 80 -3.69 1.70 4.36
N LEU A 81 -3.40 2.07 3.11
CA LEU A 81 -2.68 3.27 2.72
C LEU A 81 -3.71 4.38 2.55
N GLN A 82 -3.68 5.36 3.42
CA GLN A 82 -4.47 6.57 3.25
C GLN A 82 -3.68 7.60 2.45
N PHE A 83 -4.29 8.09 1.39
CA PHE A 83 -3.85 9.27 0.65
C PHE A 83 -4.84 10.39 0.91
N ARG A 84 -4.34 11.55 1.30
CA ARG A 84 -5.19 12.68 1.63
C ARG A 84 -4.68 13.96 1.00
N ILE A 85 -5.57 14.72 0.40
CA ILE A 85 -5.30 16.08 -0.07
C ILE A 85 -5.97 17.03 0.92
N GLU A 86 -5.18 17.93 1.50
CA GLU A 86 -5.64 18.96 2.41
C GLU A 86 -5.34 20.34 1.81
N ASP A 87 -6.24 21.30 2.07
CA ASP A 87 -6.03 22.73 1.83
C ASP A 87 -6.23 23.49 3.15
N ASP A 88 -6.13 24.82 3.13
CA ASP A 88 -6.30 25.68 4.32
C ASP A 88 -7.67 25.51 5.03
N THR A 89 -8.67 24.93 4.35
CA THR A 89 -10.00 24.67 4.88
C THR A 89 -10.19 23.25 5.42
N GLY A 90 -9.20 22.37 5.22
CA GLY A 90 -9.18 21.00 5.73
C GLY A 90 -9.08 19.95 4.62
N VAL A 91 -9.63 18.76 4.88
CA VAL A 91 -9.54 17.62 3.96
C VAL A 91 -10.41 17.81 2.73
N VAL A 92 -9.79 17.83 1.56
CA VAL A 92 -10.45 18.00 0.26
C VAL A 92 -10.77 16.66 -0.40
N GLU A 93 -9.88 15.69 -0.27
CA GLU A 93 -10.07 14.34 -0.79
C GLU A 93 -9.28 13.35 0.06
N SER A 94 -9.84 12.17 0.27
CA SER A 94 -9.20 11.08 0.97
C SER A 94 -9.51 9.77 0.25
N ILE A 95 -8.50 8.94 0.08
CA ILE A 95 -8.61 7.62 -0.55
C ILE A 95 -7.86 6.62 0.32
N ASP A 96 -8.52 5.50 0.61
CA ASP A 96 -7.92 4.39 1.34
C ASP A 96 -7.74 3.20 0.39
N VAL A 97 -6.53 2.67 0.33
CA VAL A 97 -6.16 1.47 -0.44
C VAL A 97 -5.72 0.37 0.51
N ASP A 98 -6.00 -0.89 0.21
CA ASP A 98 -5.46 -1.99 1.00
C ASP A 98 -3.92 -2.02 0.95
N LEU A 99 -3.29 -2.07 2.12
CA LEU A 99 -1.85 -2.04 2.34
C LEU A 99 -1.28 -3.43 2.65
N ALA A 100 -2.03 -4.52 2.48
CA ALA A 100 -1.50 -5.82 2.84
C ALA A 100 -0.20 -6.07 2.04
N GLU A 101 0.89 -6.26 2.78
CA GLU A 101 2.25 -6.48 2.26
C GLU A 101 2.87 -5.29 1.49
N VAL A 102 2.44 -4.05 1.78
CA VAL A 102 3.05 -2.84 1.21
C VAL A 102 3.77 -2.02 2.29
N ILE A 103 5.06 -1.81 2.08
CA ILE A 103 5.94 -0.97 2.89
C ILE A 103 6.37 0.23 2.02
N PRO A 104 5.66 1.36 2.15
CA PRO A 104 6.04 2.57 1.44
C PRO A 104 7.20 3.26 2.15
N SER A 105 8.11 3.82 1.36
CA SER A 105 9.21 4.66 1.82
C SER A 105 9.37 5.83 0.85
N GLY A 106 9.96 6.93 1.29
CA GLY A 106 10.01 8.13 0.47
C GLY A 106 11.24 8.99 0.70
N ASP A 107 11.56 9.79 -0.31
CA ASP A 107 12.66 10.74 -0.34
C ASP A 107 12.26 12.01 -1.09
N THR A 108 12.96 13.09 -0.79
CA THR A 108 12.97 14.31 -1.60
C THR A 108 14.39 14.51 -2.14
N ASN A 109 14.49 15.05 -3.35
CA ASN A 109 15.74 15.34 -4.05
C ASN A 109 16.67 14.13 -4.21
N GLN A 110 16.10 12.92 -4.24
CA GLN A 110 16.81 11.69 -4.53
C GLN A 110 16.30 11.13 -5.87
N LEU A 111 17.21 11.07 -6.83
CA LEU A 111 16.93 10.61 -8.19
C LEU A 111 17.47 9.21 -8.47
N ALA A 112 18.21 8.63 -7.53
CA ALA A 112 18.63 7.24 -7.64
C ALA A 112 17.41 6.31 -7.81
N SER A 113 17.66 5.11 -8.31
CA SER A 113 16.63 4.07 -8.36
C SER A 113 16.32 3.52 -6.96
N CYS A 114 15.08 3.10 -6.70
CA CYS A 114 14.72 2.46 -5.43
C CYS A 114 15.52 1.16 -5.18
N SER A 115 16.10 0.57 -6.24
CA SER A 115 16.99 -0.59 -6.17
C SER A 115 18.40 -0.30 -5.65
N VAL A 116 18.88 0.95 -5.79
CA VAL A 116 20.24 1.37 -5.40
C VAL A 116 20.23 2.01 -4.03
N VAL A 117 19.29 2.93 -3.84
CA VAL A 117 19.02 3.59 -2.57
C VAL A 117 17.53 3.39 -2.34
N GLY A 118 17.17 2.48 -1.43
CA GLY A 118 15.79 2.35 -0.96
C GLY A 118 15.30 3.69 -0.38
N GLY A 119 13.99 3.83 -0.15
CA GLY A 119 13.50 5.08 0.43
C GLY A 119 14.19 5.35 1.77
N ALA A 120 14.84 6.51 1.94
CA ALA A 120 15.68 6.77 3.12
C ALA A 120 14.85 6.81 4.40
N SER A 121 13.55 7.10 4.28
CA SER A 121 12.60 7.09 5.39
C SER A 121 11.40 6.22 5.09
N VAL A 122 11.11 5.28 5.99
CA VAL A 122 9.89 4.47 5.93
C VAL A 122 8.69 5.35 6.30
N ILE A 123 7.66 5.28 5.46
CA ILE A 123 6.41 5.99 5.69
C ILE A 123 5.57 5.14 6.62
N SER A 124 5.16 5.70 7.76
CA SER A 124 4.40 4.99 8.79
C SER A 124 3.31 5.88 9.38
N LEU A 125 2.47 5.31 10.26
CA LEU A 125 1.47 6.08 10.98
C LEU A 125 2.07 7.26 11.76
N SER A 126 3.25 7.09 12.36
CA SER A 126 3.94 8.16 13.10
C SER A 126 4.82 9.06 12.23
N THR A 127 5.18 8.59 11.04
CA THR A 127 6.06 9.29 10.09
C THR A 127 5.41 9.32 8.70
N PRO A 128 4.27 10.02 8.53
CA PRO A 128 3.64 10.13 7.22
C PRO A 128 4.54 10.92 6.26
N MET A 129 4.37 10.70 4.96
CA MET A 129 4.98 11.56 3.95
C MET A 129 4.01 12.69 3.61
N VAL A 130 4.51 13.92 3.59
CA VAL A 130 3.72 15.10 3.24
C VAL A 130 4.45 15.86 2.14
N ILE A 131 3.71 16.25 1.11
CA ILE A 131 4.22 16.98 -0.06
C ILE A 131 3.35 18.22 -0.26
N TYR A 132 3.99 19.40 -0.28
CA TYR A 132 3.33 20.68 -0.43
C TYR A 132 3.43 21.17 -1.87
N TYR A 133 2.28 21.55 -2.44
CA TYR A 133 2.15 22.11 -3.77
C TYR A 133 1.84 23.60 -3.69
N ASN A 134 2.46 24.38 -4.56
CA ASN A 134 2.10 25.79 -4.74
C ASN A 134 0.90 25.96 -5.70
N LYS A 135 0.37 27.18 -5.83
CA LYS A 135 -0.74 27.51 -6.77
C LYS A 135 -0.44 27.29 -8.25
N LEU A 136 0.80 27.05 -8.63
CA LEU A 136 1.19 26.68 -10.01
C LEU A 136 1.21 25.15 -10.20
N GLY A 137 1.01 24.39 -9.12
CA GLY A 137 1.11 22.94 -9.11
C GLY A 137 2.54 22.43 -8.97
N ASP A 138 3.52 23.27 -8.70
CA ASP A 138 4.89 22.84 -8.45
C ASP A 138 5.06 22.38 -7.00
N LEU A 139 6.00 21.46 -6.77
CA LEU A 139 6.40 21.04 -5.43
C LEU A 139 7.22 22.16 -4.77
N LEU A 140 6.79 22.57 -3.58
CA LEU A 140 7.51 23.57 -2.78
C LEU A 140 8.48 22.88 -1.82
N GLU A 141 7.94 22.05 -0.93
CA GLU A 141 8.67 21.34 0.09
C GLU A 141 7.96 20.02 0.46
N GLY A 142 8.65 19.16 1.19
CA GLY A 142 8.03 17.96 1.73
C GLY A 142 9.01 16.91 2.23
N GLY A 143 8.56 15.67 2.22
CA GLY A 143 9.32 14.50 2.66
C GLY A 143 8.58 13.70 3.73
N VAL A 144 9.30 12.76 4.34
CA VAL A 144 8.76 11.95 5.42
C VAL A 144 8.94 12.67 6.75
N VAL A 145 7.84 12.84 7.50
CA VAL A 145 7.86 13.48 8.82
C VAL A 145 8.85 12.76 9.73
N GLY A 146 9.75 13.53 10.37
CA GLY A 146 10.79 12.98 11.25
C GLY A 146 12.08 12.56 10.54
N SER A 147 12.14 12.64 9.21
CA SER A 147 13.39 12.53 8.44
C SER A 147 14.30 13.74 8.72
N PRO A 148 15.64 13.57 8.68
CA PRO A 148 16.57 14.69 8.79
C PRO A 148 16.25 15.85 7.84
N GLY A 149 16.00 17.02 8.44
CA GLY A 149 15.68 18.29 7.77
C GLY A 149 14.30 18.35 7.10
N TYR A 150 13.35 17.52 7.52
CA TYR A 150 11.93 17.71 7.17
C TYR A 150 11.37 19.04 7.75
N PRO A 151 10.55 19.81 6.98
CA PRO A 151 10.32 19.65 5.54
C PRO A 151 11.53 20.14 4.73
N GLN A 152 11.83 19.44 3.63
CA GLN A 152 12.91 19.78 2.72
C GLN A 152 12.34 20.47 1.48
N GLU A 153 12.95 21.56 1.01
CA GLU A 153 12.61 22.16 -0.29
C GLU A 153 12.82 21.14 -1.42
N VAL A 154 11.86 21.04 -2.34
CA VAL A 154 11.92 20.06 -3.44
C VAL A 154 12.46 20.74 -4.69
N THR A 155 13.73 20.52 -5.01
CA THR A 155 14.40 21.08 -6.19
C THR A 155 14.41 20.15 -7.39
N SER A 156 14.50 18.84 -7.16
CA SER A 156 14.59 17.84 -8.24
C SER A 156 13.33 16.99 -8.34
N GLY A 157 12.72 16.66 -7.21
CA GLY A 157 11.49 15.87 -7.15
C GLY A 157 11.36 15.10 -5.84
N ALA A 158 10.20 14.48 -5.64
CA ALA A 158 9.94 13.56 -4.55
C ALA A 158 9.72 12.14 -5.10
N ARG A 159 10.32 11.15 -4.45
CA ARG A 159 10.24 9.75 -4.84
C ARG A 159 9.53 8.96 -3.76
N VAL A 160 8.63 8.07 -4.15
CA VAL A 160 8.01 7.08 -3.25
C VAL A 160 8.36 5.70 -3.77
N CYS A 161 9.03 4.92 -2.92
CA CYS A 161 9.40 3.55 -3.18
C CYS A 161 8.41 2.61 -2.47
N ILE A 162 7.68 1.81 -3.23
CA ILE A 162 6.82 0.76 -2.71
C ILE A 162 7.65 -0.52 -2.61
N ASN A 163 7.81 -1.07 -1.40
CA ASN A 163 8.63 -2.27 -1.13
C ASN A 163 10.08 -2.17 -1.62
N ASN A 164 10.61 -0.95 -1.80
CA ASN A 164 11.92 -0.70 -2.43
C ASN A 164 12.08 -1.34 -3.82
N ASP A 165 10.98 -1.61 -4.52
CA ASP A 165 11.00 -2.15 -5.87
C ASP A 165 11.02 -0.98 -6.89
N PRO A 166 12.03 -0.89 -7.77
CA PRO A 166 12.10 0.17 -8.77
C PRO A 166 10.97 0.13 -9.82
N VAL A 167 10.31 -1.02 -10.02
CA VAL A 167 9.15 -1.12 -10.92
C VAL A 167 7.88 -0.57 -10.26
N MET A 168 7.88 -0.52 -8.91
CA MET A 168 6.77 -0.03 -8.11
C MET A 168 7.00 1.39 -7.58
N SER A 169 8.07 2.06 -8.01
CA SER A 169 8.35 3.42 -7.62
C SER A 169 7.41 4.42 -8.31
N VAL A 170 7.17 5.53 -7.63
CA VAL A 170 6.49 6.70 -8.17
C VAL A 170 7.39 7.89 -7.98
N CYS A 171 7.62 8.63 -9.06
CA CYS A 171 8.26 9.92 -9.00
C CYS A 171 7.23 11.04 -9.11
N LEU A 172 7.40 12.07 -8.31
CA LEU A 172 6.78 13.37 -8.42
C LEU A 172 7.87 14.35 -8.81
N SER A 173 7.85 14.85 -10.04
CA SER A 173 8.80 15.87 -10.50
C SER A 173 8.69 17.16 -9.69
N ALA A 174 9.72 18.01 -9.70
CA ALA A 174 9.66 19.33 -9.07
C ALA A 174 8.48 20.18 -9.58
N ALA A 175 8.03 19.99 -10.83
CA ALA A 175 6.83 20.63 -11.38
C ALA A 175 5.50 20.02 -10.89
N GLY A 176 5.55 19.10 -9.91
CA GLY A 176 4.41 18.42 -9.31
C GLY A 176 3.75 17.32 -10.15
N TYR A 177 4.25 17.07 -11.36
CA TYR A 177 3.74 15.98 -12.20
C TYR A 177 4.22 14.62 -11.68
N ALA A 178 3.27 13.71 -11.44
CA ALA A 178 3.53 12.36 -10.96
C ALA A 178 3.50 11.30 -12.08
N TYR A 179 4.46 10.38 -12.05
CA TYR A 179 4.57 9.25 -12.98
C TYR A 179 5.20 8.02 -12.32
N VAL A 180 4.96 6.86 -12.92
CA VAL A 180 5.53 5.58 -12.49
C VAL A 180 6.99 5.49 -12.91
N GLY A 181 7.84 5.01 -12.02
CA GLY A 181 9.26 4.78 -12.26
C GLY A 181 10.18 5.72 -11.50
N ASP A 182 11.47 5.57 -11.76
CA ASP A 182 12.53 6.36 -11.14
C ASP A 182 12.47 7.82 -11.58
N CYS A 183 12.91 8.71 -10.70
CA CYS A 183 12.94 10.13 -11.00
C CYS A 183 14.04 10.44 -12.01
N ILE A 184 13.66 11.09 -13.12
CA ILE A 184 14.57 11.64 -14.12
C ILE A 184 14.62 13.16 -14.00
N GLU A 185 15.81 13.73 -14.27
CA GLU A 185 16.04 15.18 -14.36
C GLU A 185 15.41 15.81 -15.61
#